data_AF-A0A830DHI9-F1
#
_entry.id   AF-A0A830DHI9-F1
#
_cell.length_a   1.000
_cell.length_b   1.000
_cell.length_c   1.000
_cell.angle_alpha   90.00
_cell.angle_beta   90.00
_cell.angle_gamma   90.00
#
_symmetry.space_group_name_H-M   'P 1'
#
loop_
_entity.id
_entity.type
_entity.pdbx_description
1 polymer ?
#
loop_
_entity_poly.entity_id
_entity_poly.type
_entity_poly.pdbx_seq_one_letter_code
_entity_poly.pdbx_strand_id
1 'polypeptide(L)'
;SGRSLLHTNWKSQIWVFSRDGQKLALRRTCLLKHHTEAFQRPLRQVIHRDEFKCCSRCNKDRRFSLRNKEACRIYHDALLDTHWKCPDMPNQP
;
A
#
# COMPACT_ATOMS: atom_id res chain seq x y z
N SER A 1 20.18 -29.37 -1.34
CA SER A 1 19.09 -29.26 -2.34
C SER A 1 18.86 -27.80 -2.68
N GLY A 2 19.41 -27.33 -3.81
CA GLY A 2 19.40 -25.93 -4.22
C GLY A 2 18.04 -25.49 -4.73
N ARG A 3 17.39 -24.55 -4.03
CA ARG A 3 16.17 -23.90 -4.51
C ARG A 3 16.59 -22.82 -5.49
N SER A 4 16.42 -23.11 -6.79
CA SER A 4 16.65 -22.20 -7.90
C SER A 4 15.89 -20.89 -7.68
N LEU A 5 16.63 -19.79 -7.50
CA LEU A 5 16.12 -18.41 -7.44
C LEU A 5 15.71 -17.94 -8.84
N LEU A 6 14.70 -18.59 -9.44
CA LEU A 6 14.03 -18.09 -10.65
C LEU A 6 13.02 -16.99 -10.32
N HIS A 7 13.33 -16.15 -9.33
CA HIS A 7 12.65 -14.89 -9.17
C HIS A 7 13.46 -13.83 -9.93
N THR A 8 12.88 -13.38 -11.04
CA THR A 8 12.99 -11.97 -11.48
C THR A 8 14.35 -11.49 -12.01
N ASN A 9 14.76 -11.93 -13.19
CA ASN A 9 15.51 -11.05 -14.11
C ASN A 9 14.54 -10.29 -15.02
N TRP A 10 13.53 -9.62 -14.44
CA TRP A 10 12.58 -8.80 -15.23
C TRP A 10 13.29 -7.69 -16.01
N LYS A 11 14.43 -7.22 -15.48
CA LYS A 11 15.28 -6.20 -16.10
C LYS A 11 15.79 -6.61 -17.50
N SER A 12 15.91 -7.91 -17.79
CA SER A 12 16.25 -8.41 -19.14
C SER A 12 15.05 -8.66 -20.04
N GLN A 13 13.83 -8.65 -19.51
CA GLN A 13 12.59 -8.91 -20.24
C GLN A 13 11.88 -7.63 -20.71
N ILE A 14 12.23 -6.47 -20.15
CA ILE A 14 11.66 -5.19 -20.55
C ILE A 14 12.43 -4.57 -21.72
N TRP A 15 11.67 -4.07 -22.69
CA TRP A 15 12.16 -3.38 -23.88
C TRP A 15 11.68 -1.93 -23.86
N VAL A 16 12.52 -1.02 -24.33
CA VAL A 16 12.21 0.39 -24.52
C VAL A 16 12.42 0.77 -25.98
N PHE A 17 11.66 1.74 -26.47
CA PHE A 17 11.83 2.27 -27.81
C PHE A 17 12.61 3.59 -27.75
N SER A 18 13.64 3.72 -28.57
CA SER A 18 14.33 5.00 -28.75
C SER A 18 13.41 5.99 -29.47
N ARG A 19 13.82 7.26 -29.49
CA ARG A 19 13.14 8.31 -30.27
C ARG A 19 13.06 7.96 -31.76
N ASP A 20 14.04 7.21 -32.26
CA ASP A 20 14.13 6.74 -33.65
C ASP A 20 13.41 5.40 -33.87
N GLY A 21 12.62 4.93 -32.90
CA GLY A 21 11.83 3.70 -33.00
C GLY A 21 12.62 2.40 -32.82
N GLN A 22 13.90 2.46 -32.45
CA GLN A 22 14.70 1.25 -32.23
C GLN A 22 14.34 0.56 -30.92
N LYS A 23 14.13 -0.76 -30.98
CA LYS A 23 13.85 -1.59 -29.81
C LYS A 23 15.14 -1.94 -29.06
N LEU A 24 15.28 -1.43 -27.84
CA LEU A 24 16.46 -1.64 -26.98
C LEU A 24 16.05 -2.38 -25.71
N ALA A 25 16.89 -3.31 -25.26
CA ALA A 25 16.68 -3.95 -23.97
C ALA A 25 16.95 -2.93 -22.85
N LEU A 26 16.07 -2.83 -21.85
CA LEU A 26 16.20 -1.85 -20.76
C LEU A 26 17.56 -1.93 -20.05
N ARG A 27 18.07 -3.15 -19.85
CA ARG A 27 19.41 -3.42 -19.27
C ARG A 27 20.59 -2.79 -20.03
N ARG A 28 20.42 -2.47 -21.31
CA ARG A 28 21.45 -1.84 -22.16
C ARG A 28 21.39 -0.31 -22.13
N THR A 29 20.44 0.26 -21.39
CA THR A 29 20.27 1.71 -21.28
C THR A 29 20.80 2.23 -19.94
N CYS A 30 21.06 3.53 -19.86
CA CYS A 30 21.47 4.19 -18.62
C CYS A 30 20.33 4.32 -17.58
N LEU A 31 19.08 3.98 -17.94
CA LEU A 31 17.91 4.14 -17.08
C LEU A 31 17.97 3.31 -15.79
N LEU A 32 18.71 2.19 -15.81
CA LEU A 32 18.90 1.35 -14.64
C LEU A 32 20.04 1.82 -13.72
N LYS A 33 20.81 2.85 -14.09
CA LYS A 33 21.95 3.34 -13.30
C LYS A 33 21.54 3.78 -11.90
N HIS A 34 20.32 4.30 -11.75
CA HIS A 34 19.76 4.76 -10.48
C HIS A 34 18.78 3.76 -9.85
N HIS A 35 18.62 2.57 -10.45
CA HIS A 35 17.78 1.52 -9.88
C HIS A 35 18.57 0.71 -8.84
N THR A 36 18.99 1.38 -7.77
CA THR A 36 19.77 0.82 -6.65
C THR A 36 18.89 0.24 -5.56
N GLU A 37 17.68 0.75 -5.40
CA GLU A 37 16.81 0.36 -4.29
C GLU A 37 15.95 -0.85 -4.68
N ALA A 38 16.27 -2.00 -4.09
CA ALA A 38 15.25 -3.01 -3.90
C ALA A 38 14.24 -2.41 -2.92
N PHE A 39 13.11 -1.90 -3.43
CA PHE A 39 11.97 -1.58 -2.57
C PHE A 39 11.68 -2.81 -1.73
N GLN A 40 12.10 -2.78 -0.47
CA GLN A 40 11.76 -3.83 0.47
C GLN A 40 10.30 -3.57 0.82
N ARG A 41 9.42 -4.26 0.11
CA ARG A 41 8.02 -4.31 0.51
C ARG A 41 8.02 -4.77 1.97
N PRO A 42 7.47 -3.99 2.90
CA PRO A 42 7.35 -4.41 4.29
C PRO A 42 6.74 -5.82 4.30
N LEU A 43 7.43 -6.77 4.92
CA LEU A 43 7.04 -8.18 5.01
C LEU A 43 5.61 -8.27 5.54
N ARG A 44 4.62 -8.43 4.64
CA ARG A 44 3.17 -8.63 4.90
C ARG A 44 2.72 -8.29 6.33
N GLN A 45 3.04 -7.10 6.82
CA GLN A 45 2.34 -6.60 7.98
C GLN A 45 1.01 -6.18 7.38
N VAL A 46 -0.04 -6.91 7.73
CA VAL A 46 -1.42 -6.50 7.45
C VAL A 46 -1.67 -5.28 8.33
N ILE A 47 -1.01 -4.18 7.99
CA ILE A 47 -1.27 -2.87 8.56
C ILE A 47 -2.45 -2.37 7.74
N HIS A 48 -3.61 -2.34 8.36
CA HIS A 48 -4.73 -1.63 7.79
C HIS A 48 -4.31 -0.16 7.60
N ARG A 49 -4.63 0.42 6.45
CA ARG A 49 -4.41 1.86 6.24
C ARG A 49 -5.36 2.65 7.16
N ASP A 50 -5.16 3.96 7.25
CA ASP A 50 -6.15 4.80 7.91
C ASP A 50 -7.45 4.74 7.08
N GLU A 51 -8.57 4.52 7.76
CA GLU A 51 -9.91 4.43 7.17
C GLU A 51 -10.81 5.56 7.69
N PHE A 52 -11.93 5.80 7.02
CA PHE A 52 -12.84 6.90 7.36
C PHE A 52 -14.27 6.41 7.53
N LYS A 53 -14.98 6.97 8.52
CA LYS A 53 -16.43 6.78 8.70
C LYS A 53 -17.11 8.14 8.80
N CYS A 54 -18.20 8.28 8.06
CA CYS A 54 -19.05 9.47 8.13
C CYS A 54 -19.92 9.41 9.39
N CYS A 55 -19.95 10.52 10.14
CA CYS A 55 -20.83 10.69 11.29
C CYS A 55 -22.28 10.90 10.85
N SER A 56 -23.20 10.09 11.35
CA SER A 56 -24.64 10.19 11.06
C SER A 56 -25.27 11.53 11.47
N ARG A 57 -24.71 12.22 12.47
CA ARG A 57 -25.25 13.47 13.03
C ARG A 57 -24.74 14.73 12.34
N CYS A 58 -23.44 14.80 12.02
CA CYS A 58 -22.82 16.02 11.49
C CYS A 58 -22.32 15.88 10.04
N ASN A 59 -22.45 14.68 9.46
CA ASN A 59 -22.08 14.36 8.09
C ASN A 59 -20.61 14.67 7.74
N LYS A 60 -19.73 14.64 8.75
CA LYS A 60 -18.28 14.79 8.59
C LYS A 60 -17.61 13.43 8.70
N ASP A 61 -16.61 13.22 7.85
CA ASP A 61 -15.74 12.05 7.94
C ASP A 61 -14.77 12.16 9.11
N ARG A 62 -14.60 11.05 9.82
CA ARG A 62 -13.64 10.91 10.90
C ARG A 62 -12.66 9.79 10.56
N ARG A 63 -11.38 10.10 10.75
CA ARG A 63 -10.26 9.21 10.46
C ARG A 63 -10.03 8.24 11.62
N PHE A 64 -9.88 6.95 11.31
CA PHE A 64 -9.45 5.90 12.22
C PHE A 64 -8.03 5.50 11.88
N SER A 65 -7.10 5.62 12.83
CA SER A 65 -5.70 5.21 12.61
C SER A 65 -5.51 3.74 12.99
N LEU A 66 -5.48 2.86 11.98
CA LEU A 66 -5.54 1.40 12.17
C LEU A 66 -4.15 0.79 12.38
N ARG A 67 -3.40 1.32 13.36
CA ARG A 67 -2.00 0.94 13.64
C ARG A 67 -1.86 -0.34 14.46
N ASN A 68 -2.88 -0.75 15.20
CA ASN A 68 -2.91 -1.98 16.01
C ASN A 68 -4.26 -2.70 15.86
N LYS A 69 -4.36 -3.92 16.41
CA LYS A 69 -5.55 -4.77 16.27
C LYS A 69 -6.76 -4.17 16.96
N GLU A 70 -6.55 -3.48 18.07
CA GLU A 70 -7.58 -2.83 18.87
C GLU A 70 -8.25 -1.69 18.06
N ALA A 71 -7.45 -0.87 17.39
CA ALA A 71 -7.93 0.18 16.50
C ALA A 71 -8.69 -0.38 15.29
N CYS A 72 -8.22 -1.50 14.72
CA CYS A 72 -8.95 -2.22 13.67
C CYS A 72 -10.34 -2.66 14.16
N ARG A 73 -10.42 -3.25 15.36
CA ARG A 73 -11.70 -3.68 15.95
C ARG A 73 -12.65 -2.51 16.18
N ILE A 74 -12.16 -1.42 16.78
CA ILE A 74 -12.95 -0.20 17.00
C ILE A 74 -13.56 0.31 15.69
N TYR A 75 -12.79 0.31 14.60
CA TYR A 75 -13.31 0.70 13.29
C TYR A 75 -14.37 -0.27 12.76
N HIS A 76 -14.16 -1.58 12.92
CA HIS A 76 -15.16 -2.57 12.51
C HIS A 76 -16.46 -2.44 13.31
N ASP A 77 -16.39 -2.18 14.62
CA ASP A 77 -17.57 -1.95 15.46
C ASP A 77 -18.32 -0.67 15.01
N ALA A 78 -17.58 0.42 14.75
CA ALA A 78 -18.14 1.66 14.22
C ALA A 78 -18.73 1.51 12.80
N LEU A 79 -18.20 0.60 11.99
CA LEU A 79 -18.74 0.29 10.66
C LEU A 79 -20.09 -0.42 10.74
N LEU A 80 -20.24 -1.36 11.69
CA LEU A 80 -21.48 -2.10 11.93
C LEU A 80 -22.59 -1.21 12.49
N ASP A 81 -22.24 -0.15 13.20
CA ASP A 81 -23.20 0.85 13.66
C ASP A 81 -23.57 1.84 12.52
N THR A 82 -24.81 1.73 12.07
CA THR A 82 -25.41 2.63 11.07
C THR A 82 -25.66 4.04 11.62
N HIS A 83 -25.80 4.17 12.94
CA HIS A 83 -26.08 5.42 13.63
C HIS A 83 -24.85 6.03 14.28
N TRP A 84 -23.65 5.52 13.99
CA TRP A 84 -22.38 5.97 14.58
C TRP A 84 -22.20 7.50 14.47
N LYS A 85 -21.82 8.13 15.59
CA LYS A 85 -21.59 9.59 15.72
C LYS A 85 -20.18 9.88 16.24
N CYS A 86 -19.73 11.12 16.03
CA CYS A 86 -18.41 11.56 16.51
C CYS A 86 -18.15 11.31 18.01
N PRO A 87 -19.11 11.49 18.94
CA PRO A 87 -18.88 11.20 20.36
C PRO A 87 -18.70 9.71 20.66
N ASP A 88 -19.15 8.83 19.77
CA ASP A 88 -18.97 7.38 19.89
C ASP A 88 -17.55 6.95 19.49
N MET A 89 -16.73 7.88 18.98
CA MET A 89 -15.30 7.64 18.76
C MET A 89 -14.61 7.48 20.12
N PRO A 90 -14.01 6.32 20.42
CA PRO A 90 -13.25 6.19 21.64
C PRO A 90 -12.08 7.16 21.62
N ASN A 91 -11.88 7.90 22.71
CA ASN A 91 -10.73 8.78 22.87
C ASN A 91 -9.47 7.94 22.70
N GLN A 92 -8.72 8.20 21.63
CA GLN A 92 -7.40 7.61 21.49
C GLN A 92 -6.52 8.20 22.60
N PRO A 93 -5.84 7.36 23.41
CA PRO A 93 -4.84 7.85 24.36
C PRO A 93 -3.68 8.56 23.65
#